data_AF-A0A9E3Q4S6-F1
#
_entry.id   AF-A0A9E3Q4S6-F1
#
_cell.length_a   1.000
_cell.length_b   1.000
_cell.length_c   1.000
_cell.angle_alpha   90.00
_cell.angle_beta   90.00
_cell.angle_gamma   90.00
#
_symmetry.space_group_name_H-M   'P 1'
#
loop_
_entity.id
_entity.type
_entity.pdbx_description
1 polymer ?
#
loop_
_entity_poly.entity_id
_entity_poly.type
_entity_poly.pdbx_seq_one_letter_code
_entity_poly.pdbx_strand_id
1 'polypeptide(L)'
;MNAPAGSHLELHLQQAVDRLRAHVSLMGAMAIRAVERAGNALLNRNVTEASAVILRDRLLDQHEADGERLGLEFLVRHQPAGRTLRFVHASLRIVRELERIGDCAESVARQTLRIHRLDPPPELAPFAEQSALAIDMLQRALQAYRDEDESLARQTIPVEDAADQLRDQIRDRLLDRQRAGQLSVPGLTTLLTIARRLERITDQAKNICEEVVFLCTGQLLRHPHADAFRILFVDDTHACLGHLAEAIARRAADDRFVFHSAGMRPGPPDPRTRDFLQRRGVDIRTLTSRSLGQVPSPEEHHLVIALSEVARSVFPLAPSKTLCLDWPTPDPTTLSDSGAGDEGWDTAWRSLEQRLHPLLQAIGHD
;
A
#
# COMPACT_ATOMS: atom_id res chain seq x y z
N MET A 1 -41.88 6.79 41.53
CA MET A 1 -40.99 5.83 40.84
C MET A 1 -40.05 6.63 39.96
N ASN A 2 -38.85 6.95 40.47
CA ASN A 2 -37.82 7.61 39.67
C ASN A 2 -37.10 6.51 38.89
N ALA A 3 -37.24 6.52 37.56
CA ALA A 3 -36.37 5.72 36.71
C ALA A 3 -34.92 6.18 36.94
N PRO A 4 -33.95 5.26 37.04
CA PRO A 4 -32.56 5.63 37.28
C PRO A 4 -32.04 6.43 36.09
N ALA A 5 -31.41 7.58 36.38
CA ALA A 5 -30.88 8.53 35.38
C ALA A 5 -29.93 7.88 34.33
N GLY A 6 -29.35 6.71 34.65
CA GLY A 6 -28.55 5.91 33.71
C GLY A 6 -29.32 5.45 32.47
N SER A 7 -30.60 5.08 32.61
CA SER A 7 -31.40 4.54 31.49
C SER A 7 -31.65 5.55 30.37
N HIS A 8 -31.79 6.83 30.71
CA HIS A 8 -32.08 7.90 29.75
C HIS A 8 -30.81 8.35 29.01
N LEU A 9 -29.66 8.36 29.70
CA LEU A 9 -28.37 8.67 29.09
C LEU A 9 -27.92 7.55 28.13
N GLU A 10 -28.08 6.29 28.55
CA GLU A 10 -27.81 5.11 27.72
C GLU A 10 -28.71 5.08 26.48
N LEU A 11 -30.01 5.40 26.63
CA LEU A 11 -30.94 5.49 25.51
C LEU A 11 -30.50 6.57 24.50
N HIS A 12 -30.14 7.76 24.97
CA HIS A 12 -29.66 8.83 24.10
C HIS A 12 -28.35 8.47 23.39
N LEU A 13 -27.43 7.80 24.08
CA LEU A 13 -26.19 7.32 23.47
C LEU A 13 -26.48 6.30 22.38
N GLN A 14 -27.36 5.33 22.66
CA GLN A 14 -27.75 4.31 21.70
C GLN A 14 -28.41 4.93 20.46
N GLN A 15 -29.32 5.89 20.66
CA GLN A 15 -29.92 6.66 19.55
C GLN A 15 -28.88 7.40 18.71
N ALA A 16 -27.86 8.00 19.34
CA ALA A 16 -26.77 8.66 18.63
C ALA A 16 -25.92 7.66 17.82
N VAL A 17 -25.66 6.48 18.37
CA VAL A 17 -24.95 5.38 17.69
C VAL A 17 -25.73 4.93 16.46
N ASP A 18 -27.03 4.67 16.63
CA ASP A 18 -27.91 4.20 15.56
C ASP A 18 -28.05 5.26 14.46
N ARG A 19 -28.12 6.54 14.83
CA ARG A 19 -28.16 7.66 13.87
C ARG A 19 -26.90 7.73 13.02
N LEU A 20 -25.71 7.63 13.64
CA LEU A 20 -24.46 7.66 12.90
C LEU A 20 -24.31 6.41 12.01
N ARG A 21 -24.64 5.23 12.53
CA ARG A 21 -24.61 3.97 11.76
C ARG A 21 -25.55 4.01 10.55
N ALA A 22 -26.76 4.55 10.72
CA ALA A 22 -27.72 4.72 9.64
C ALA A 22 -27.21 5.68 8.57
N HIS A 23 -26.54 6.77 8.98
CA HIS A 23 -25.92 7.72 8.05
C HIS A 23 -24.80 7.09 7.22
N VAL A 24 -23.88 6.36 7.87
CA VAL A 24 -22.81 5.62 7.18
C VAL A 24 -23.39 4.59 6.21
N SER A 25 -24.44 3.87 6.63
CA SER A 25 -25.12 2.87 5.78
C SER A 25 -25.79 3.50 4.56
N LEU A 26 -26.40 4.69 4.71
CA LEU A 26 -26.97 5.45 3.61
C LEU A 26 -25.89 5.87 2.61
N MET A 27 -24.79 6.45 3.09
CA MET A 27 -23.65 6.81 2.25
C MET A 27 -23.07 5.60 1.52
N GLY A 28 -22.94 4.46 2.21
CA GLY A 28 -22.48 3.20 1.62
C GLY A 28 -23.35 2.76 0.45
N ALA A 29 -24.68 2.81 0.61
CA ALA A 29 -25.62 2.49 -0.46
C ALA A 29 -25.58 3.51 -1.62
N MET A 30 -25.22 4.78 -1.35
CA MET A 30 -25.02 5.78 -2.39
C MET A 30 -23.73 5.51 -3.17
N ALA A 31 -22.62 5.24 -2.48
CA ALA A 31 -21.34 4.91 -3.08
C ALA A 31 -21.40 3.66 -3.97
N ILE A 32 -22.00 2.56 -3.47
CA ILE A 32 -22.21 1.34 -4.28
C ILE A 32 -22.97 1.66 -5.57
N ARG A 33 -24.09 2.39 -5.48
CA ARG A 33 -24.89 2.77 -6.65
C ARG A 33 -24.15 3.70 -7.60
N ALA A 34 -23.25 4.55 -7.09
CA ALA A 34 -22.42 5.41 -7.92
C ALA A 34 -21.44 4.56 -8.75
N VAL A 35 -20.76 3.60 -8.13
CA VAL A 35 -19.83 2.68 -8.81
C VAL A 35 -20.57 1.80 -9.83
N GLU A 36 -21.71 1.20 -9.45
CA GLU A 36 -22.55 0.40 -10.36
C GLU A 36 -22.97 1.19 -11.62
N ARG A 37 -23.45 2.42 -11.43
CA ARG A 37 -23.87 3.29 -12.53
C ARG A 37 -22.68 3.76 -13.37
N ALA A 38 -21.54 4.04 -12.76
CA ALA A 38 -20.32 4.42 -13.48
C ALA A 38 -19.82 3.26 -14.36
N GLY A 39 -19.80 2.04 -13.82
CA GLY A 39 -19.47 0.82 -14.56
C GLY A 39 -20.45 0.54 -15.70
N ASN A 40 -21.76 0.62 -15.44
CA ASN A 40 -22.79 0.45 -16.48
C ASN A 40 -22.71 1.53 -17.56
N ALA A 41 -22.47 2.77 -17.18
CA ALA A 41 -22.29 3.87 -18.12
C ALA A 41 -21.07 3.65 -19.01
N LEU A 42 -19.96 3.17 -18.43
CA LEU A 42 -18.74 2.84 -19.16
C LEU A 42 -19.02 1.75 -20.21
N LEU A 43 -19.52 0.58 -19.78
CA LEU A 43 -19.72 -0.58 -20.65
C LEU A 43 -20.68 -0.29 -21.80
N ASN A 44 -21.73 0.47 -21.54
CA ASN A 44 -22.74 0.84 -22.54
C ASN A 44 -22.40 2.14 -23.29
N ARG A 45 -21.30 2.81 -22.94
CA ARG A 45 -20.94 4.16 -23.42
C ARG A 45 -22.10 5.15 -23.29
N ASN A 46 -22.87 5.03 -22.20
CA ASN A 46 -24.09 5.79 -21.95
C ASN A 46 -23.75 7.17 -21.36
N VAL A 47 -23.77 8.17 -22.24
CA VAL A 47 -23.47 9.58 -21.91
C VAL A 47 -24.44 10.14 -20.87
N THR A 48 -25.73 9.80 -20.95
CA THR A 48 -26.76 10.31 -20.03
C THR A 48 -26.53 9.79 -18.62
N GLU A 49 -26.23 8.49 -18.48
CA GLU A 49 -25.95 7.88 -17.19
C GLU A 49 -24.63 8.40 -16.59
N ALA A 50 -23.56 8.51 -17.40
CA ALA A 50 -22.29 9.09 -16.97
C ALA A 50 -22.48 10.54 -16.45
N SER A 51 -23.24 11.36 -17.18
CA SER A 51 -23.54 12.75 -16.78
C SER A 51 -24.33 12.79 -15.46
N ALA A 52 -25.25 11.85 -15.27
CA ALA A 52 -26.03 11.75 -14.04
C ALA A 52 -25.19 11.29 -12.84
N VAL A 53 -24.18 10.43 -13.02
CA VAL A 53 -23.22 10.07 -11.96
C VAL A 53 -22.44 11.31 -11.54
N ILE A 54 -21.86 12.04 -12.49
CA ILE A 54 -21.08 13.25 -12.24
C ILE A 54 -21.87 14.28 -11.42
N LEU A 55 -23.12 14.55 -11.80
CA LEU A 55 -23.94 15.55 -11.10
C LEU A 55 -24.46 15.10 -9.74
N ARG A 56 -24.47 13.79 -9.46
CA ARG A 56 -24.92 13.22 -8.18
C ARG A 56 -23.81 13.13 -7.15
N ASP A 57 -22.56 13.19 -7.57
CA ASP A 57 -21.38 13.14 -6.71
C ASP A 57 -21.41 14.20 -5.60
N ARG A 58 -21.85 15.42 -5.93
CA ARG A 58 -22.12 16.50 -4.94
C ARG A 58 -23.02 16.10 -3.77
N LEU A 59 -23.85 15.06 -3.92
CA LEU A 59 -24.68 14.57 -2.82
C LEU A 59 -23.84 13.76 -1.82
N LEU A 60 -22.85 13.00 -2.30
CA LEU A 60 -21.89 12.32 -1.44
C LEU A 60 -21.06 13.32 -0.64
N ASP A 61 -20.57 14.40 -1.25
CA ASP A 61 -19.86 15.49 -0.55
C ASP A 61 -20.70 16.10 0.58
N GLN A 62 -21.99 16.35 0.29
CA GLN A 62 -22.92 16.88 1.28
C GLN A 62 -23.13 15.90 2.44
N HIS A 63 -23.28 14.61 2.14
CA HIS A 63 -23.41 13.59 3.16
C HIS A 63 -22.10 13.36 3.95
N GLU A 64 -20.93 13.58 3.34
CA GLU A 64 -19.65 13.57 4.07
C GLU A 64 -19.65 14.65 5.14
N ALA A 65 -19.91 15.91 4.76
CA ALA A 65 -19.98 17.03 5.69
C ALA A 65 -21.03 16.84 6.80
N ASP A 66 -22.19 16.28 6.45
CA ASP A 66 -23.22 15.93 7.43
C ASP A 66 -22.76 14.82 8.38
N GLY A 67 -22.04 13.81 7.88
CA GLY A 67 -21.48 12.71 8.66
C GLY A 67 -20.40 13.18 9.64
N GLU A 68 -19.50 14.06 9.18
CA GLU A 68 -18.49 14.70 10.02
C GLU A 68 -19.15 15.50 11.15
N ARG A 69 -20.16 16.32 10.83
CA ARG A 69 -20.92 17.08 11.82
C ARG A 69 -21.59 16.16 12.85
N LEU A 70 -22.21 15.07 12.42
CA LEU A 70 -22.83 14.09 13.31
C LEU A 70 -21.81 13.43 14.25
N GLY A 71 -20.64 13.04 13.74
CA GLY A 71 -19.59 12.45 14.56
C GLY A 71 -18.99 13.44 15.57
N LEU A 72 -18.76 14.70 15.17
CA LEU A 72 -18.30 15.74 16.08
C LEU A 72 -19.33 16.05 17.18
N GLU A 73 -20.62 16.17 16.81
CA GLU A 73 -21.71 16.34 17.79
C GLU A 73 -21.72 15.17 18.78
N PHE A 74 -21.56 13.95 18.29
CA PHE A 74 -21.47 12.75 19.13
C PHE A 74 -20.34 12.86 20.15
N LEU A 75 -19.12 13.18 19.70
CA LEU A 75 -17.94 13.26 20.57
C LEU A 75 -18.11 14.32 21.66
N VAL A 76 -18.60 15.51 21.29
CA VAL A 76 -18.79 16.63 22.23
C VAL A 76 -19.88 16.31 23.26
N ARG A 77 -21.01 15.77 22.80
CA ARG A 77 -22.19 15.56 23.63
C ARG A 77 -22.07 14.38 24.59
N HIS A 78 -21.43 13.29 24.13
CA HIS A 78 -21.43 12.03 24.87
C HIS A 78 -20.08 11.67 25.49
N GLN A 79 -18.98 12.32 25.08
CA GLN A 79 -17.61 12.06 25.57
C GLN A 79 -17.32 10.54 25.67
N PRO A 80 -17.49 9.78 24.57
CA PRO A 80 -17.44 8.33 24.62
C PRO A 80 -16.03 7.83 24.96
N ALA A 81 -15.97 6.64 25.57
CA ALA A 81 -14.73 5.95 25.87
C ALA A 81 -14.72 4.53 25.29
N GLY A 82 -13.52 3.95 25.22
CA GLY A 82 -13.32 2.55 24.81
C GLY A 82 -13.95 2.25 23.45
N ARG A 83 -14.82 1.24 23.41
CA ARG A 83 -15.44 0.76 22.18
C ARG A 83 -16.28 1.81 21.46
N THR A 84 -17.04 2.63 22.19
CA THR A 84 -17.90 3.66 21.59
C THR A 84 -17.09 4.78 20.94
N LEU A 85 -15.92 5.11 21.49
CA LEU A 85 -14.99 6.05 20.87
C LEU A 85 -14.43 5.46 19.55
N ARG A 86 -14.04 4.18 19.57
CA ARG A 86 -13.59 3.49 18.34
C ARG A 86 -14.69 3.46 17.28
N PHE A 87 -15.94 3.24 17.68
CA PHE A 87 -17.08 3.28 16.77
C PHE A 87 -17.20 4.63 16.06
N VAL A 88 -17.19 5.74 16.80
CA VAL A 88 -17.30 7.07 16.17
C VAL A 88 -16.09 7.39 15.31
N HIS A 89 -14.88 7.06 15.76
CA HIS A 89 -13.66 7.22 14.98
C HIS A 89 -13.73 6.45 13.66
N ALA A 90 -13.96 5.13 13.71
CA ALA A 90 -14.05 4.28 12.52
C ALA A 90 -15.17 4.76 11.59
N SER A 91 -16.31 5.18 12.12
CA SER A 91 -17.42 5.73 11.33
C SER A 91 -17.02 6.99 10.56
N LEU A 92 -16.33 7.94 11.20
CA LEU A 92 -15.82 9.15 10.55
C LEU A 92 -14.79 8.83 9.45
N ARG A 93 -13.91 7.86 9.71
CA ARG A 93 -12.94 7.40 8.72
C ARG A 93 -13.63 6.77 7.51
N ILE A 94 -14.63 5.92 7.75
CA ILE A 94 -15.42 5.26 6.70
C ILE A 94 -16.22 6.28 5.88
N VAL A 95 -16.80 7.31 6.51
CA VAL A 95 -17.49 8.41 5.80
C VAL A 95 -16.57 9.03 4.73
N ARG A 96 -15.32 9.30 5.08
CA ARG A 96 -14.32 9.84 4.15
C ARG A 96 -13.94 8.85 3.06
N GLU A 97 -13.78 7.56 3.37
CA GLU A 97 -13.49 6.56 2.34
C GLU A 97 -14.67 6.39 1.35
N LEU A 98 -15.91 6.57 1.82
CA LEU A 98 -17.11 6.53 0.97
C LEU A 98 -17.21 7.73 0.02
N GLU A 99 -16.83 8.93 0.45
CA GLU A 99 -16.71 10.10 -0.43
C GLU A 99 -15.65 9.85 -1.51
N ARG A 100 -14.47 9.35 -1.13
CA ARG A 100 -13.39 9.02 -2.07
C ARG A 100 -13.77 7.99 -3.13
N ILE A 101 -14.66 7.06 -2.78
CA ILE A 101 -15.24 6.09 -3.71
C ILE A 101 -16.19 6.80 -4.69
N GLY A 102 -17.00 7.76 -4.21
CA GLY A 102 -17.81 8.66 -5.03
C GLY A 102 -16.98 9.37 -6.08
N ASP A 103 -15.93 10.05 -5.64
CA ASP A 103 -14.91 10.72 -6.48
C ASP A 103 -14.35 9.80 -7.58
N CYS A 104 -14.07 8.55 -7.23
CA CYS A 104 -13.57 7.58 -8.19
C CYS A 104 -14.63 7.19 -9.22
N ALA A 105 -15.87 6.96 -8.79
CA ALA A 105 -17.00 6.70 -9.70
C ALA A 105 -17.28 7.91 -10.62
N GLU A 106 -17.22 9.13 -10.08
CA GLU A 106 -17.33 10.38 -10.83
C GLU A 106 -16.24 10.50 -11.89
N SER A 107 -14.99 10.18 -11.52
CA SER A 107 -13.86 10.17 -12.44
C SER A 107 -14.03 9.17 -13.58
N VAL A 108 -14.50 7.94 -13.29
CA VAL A 108 -14.83 6.92 -14.30
C VAL A 108 -15.92 7.43 -15.25
N ALA A 109 -16.96 8.06 -14.73
CA ALA A 109 -18.02 8.64 -15.53
C ALA A 109 -17.50 9.79 -16.43
N ARG A 110 -16.62 10.66 -15.94
CA ARG A 110 -15.96 11.70 -16.75
C ARG A 110 -15.11 11.11 -17.87
N GLN A 111 -14.37 10.03 -17.60
CA GLN A 111 -13.59 9.35 -18.64
C GLN A 111 -14.50 8.67 -19.68
N THR A 112 -15.66 8.15 -19.27
CA THR A 112 -16.66 7.56 -20.18
C THR A 112 -17.12 8.57 -21.24
N LEU A 113 -17.33 9.84 -20.87
CA LEU A 113 -17.68 10.91 -21.82
C LEU A 113 -16.60 11.16 -22.88
N ARG A 114 -15.33 10.87 -22.56
CA ARG A 114 -14.20 10.97 -23.50
C ARG A 114 -14.13 9.74 -24.40
N ILE A 115 -14.37 8.54 -23.84
CA ILE A 115 -14.40 7.28 -24.60
C ILE A 115 -15.48 7.27 -25.67
N HIS A 116 -16.65 7.85 -25.38
CA HIS A 116 -17.75 7.91 -26.34
C HIS A 116 -17.34 8.57 -27.68
N ARG A 117 -16.30 9.41 -27.69
CA ARG A 117 -15.79 10.11 -28.88
C ARG A 117 -14.66 9.37 -29.61
N LEU A 118 -14.21 8.22 -29.10
CA LEU A 118 -13.13 7.44 -29.71
C LEU A 118 -13.67 6.56 -30.84
N ASP A 119 -12.95 6.55 -31.96
CA ASP A 119 -13.18 5.71 -33.12
C ASP A 119 -11.85 5.07 -33.57
N PRO A 120 -11.73 3.74 -33.70
CA PRO A 120 -12.73 2.73 -33.34
C PRO A 120 -12.98 2.64 -31.82
N PRO A 121 -14.14 2.10 -31.40
CA PRO A 121 -14.45 1.94 -29.99
C PRO A 121 -13.47 0.98 -29.30
N PRO A 122 -13.03 1.30 -28.07
CA PRO A 122 -12.14 0.43 -27.33
C PRO A 122 -12.87 -0.82 -26.83
N GLU A 123 -12.08 -1.83 -26.48
CA GLU A 123 -12.61 -3.02 -25.79
C GLU A 123 -12.79 -2.70 -24.31
N LEU A 124 -14.01 -2.90 -23.80
CA LEU A 124 -14.38 -2.53 -22.44
C LEU A 124 -14.66 -3.73 -21.54
N ALA A 125 -14.70 -4.96 -22.09
CA ALA A 125 -15.00 -6.17 -21.33
C ALA A 125 -14.12 -6.37 -20.08
N PRO A 126 -12.79 -6.12 -20.10
CA PRO A 126 -11.96 -6.27 -18.91
C PRO A 126 -12.36 -5.35 -17.74
N PHE A 127 -12.96 -4.18 -18.02
CA PHE A 127 -13.42 -3.26 -16.98
C PHE A 127 -14.70 -3.72 -16.29
N ALA A 128 -15.48 -4.62 -16.91
CA ALA A 128 -16.66 -5.20 -16.28
C ALA A 128 -16.27 -6.06 -15.07
N GLU A 129 -15.24 -6.91 -15.26
CA GLU A 129 -14.69 -7.75 -14.20
C GLU A 129 -14.10 -6.90 -13.07
N GLN A 130 -13.32 -5.87 -13.42
CA GLN A 130 -12.72 -4.97 -12.43
C GLN A 130 -13.77 -4.18 -11.65
N SER A 131 -14.82 -3.71 -12.32
CA SER A 131 -15.94 -3.02 -11.66
C SER A 131 -16.73 -3.96 -10.75
N ALA A 132 -16.95 -5.21 -11.16
CA ALA A 132 -17.66 -6.19 -10.35
C ALA A 132 -16.89 -6.54 -9.06
N LEU A 133 -15.57 -6.71 -9.17
CA LEU A 133 -14.70 -6.95 -8.02
C LEU A 133 -14.70 -5.77 -7.05
N ALA A 134 -14.61 -4.54 -7.55
CA ALA A 134 -14.68 -3.33 -6.74
C ALA A 134 -16.01 -3.21 -5.97
N ILE A 135 -17.13 -3.53 -6.63
CA ILE A 135 -18.46 -3.53 -6.00
C ILE A 135 -18.57 -4.62 -4.92
N ASP A 136 -18.14 -5.85 -5.20
CA ASP A 136 -18.17 -6.96 -4.23
C ASP A 136 -17.33 -6.64 -2.99
N MET A 137 -16.09 -6.16 -3.17
CA MET A 137 -15.25 -5.76 -2.04
C MET A 137 -15.89 -4.65 -1.19
N LEU A 138 -16.46 -3.62 -1.83
CA LEU A 138 -17.14 -2.54 -1.12
C LEU A 138 -18.38 -3.05 -0.36
N GLN A 139 -19.18 -3.94 -0.96
CA GLN A 139 -20.33 -4.55 -0.32
C GLN A 139 -19.93 -5.36 0.92
N ARG A 140 -18.88 -6.17 0.82
CA ARG A 140 -18.33 -6.95 1.95
C ARG A 140 -17.78 -6.05 3.05
N ALA A 141 -17.04 -5.00 2.70
CA ALA A 141 -16.51 -4.04 3.66
C ALA A 141 -17.64 -3.34 4.45
N LEU A 142 -18.70 -2.92 3.75
CA LEU A 142 -19.87 -2.31 4.38
C LEU A 142 -20.70 -3.31 5.19
N GLN A 143 -20.78 -4.56 4.75
CA GLN A 143 -21.39 -5.63 5.55
C GLN A 143 -20.61 -5.86 6.84
N ALA A 144 -19.28 -5.98 6.75
CA ALA A 144 -18.41 -6.14 7.90
C ALA A 144 -18.56 -4.98 8.89
N TYR A 145 -18.71 -3.74 8.41
CA TYR A 145 -18.98 -2.60 9.28
C TYR A 145 -20.35 -2.65 9.96
N ARG A 146 -21.43 -2.97 9.21
CA ARG A 146 -22.79 -3.03 9.77
C ARG A 146 -22.93 -4.12 10.83
N ASP A 147 -22.36 -5.28 10.55
CA ASP A 147 -22.46 -6.47 11.39
C ASP A 147 -21.33 -6.54 12.43
N GLU A 148 -20.38 -5.59 12.35
CA GLU A 148 -19.16 -5.53 13.17
C GLU A 148 -18.37 -6.86 13.10
N ASP A 149 -18.29 -7.42 11.89
CA ASP A 149 -17.67 -8.70 11.59
C ASP A 149 -16.19 -8.53 11.22
N GLU A 150 -15.32 -8.68 12.23
CA GLU A 150 -13.86 -8.67 12.04
C GLU A 150 -13.39 -9.76 11.06
N SER A 151 -14.02 -10.93 11.07
CA SER A 151 -13.61 -12.07 10.24
C SER A 151 -13.83 -11.76 8.76
N LEU A 152 -15.01 -11.23 8.42
CA LEU A 152 -15.33 -10.81 7.05
C LEU A 152 -14.38 -9.69 6.58
N ALA A 153 -14.08 -8.71 7.44
CA ALA A 153 -13.12 -7.66 7.13
C ALA A 153 -11.73 -8.24 6.80
N ARG A 154 -11.20 -9.13 7.64
CA ARG A 154 -9.89 -9.77 7.42
C ARG A 154 -9.84 -10.63 6.17
N GLN A 155 -10.93 -11.31 5.84
CA GLN A 155 -11.03 -12.11 4.61
C GLN A 155 -11.11 -11.25 3.35
N THR A 156 -11.63 -10.03 3.45
CA THR A 156 -11.79 -9.12 2.31
C THR A 156 -10.49 -8.37 1.99
N ILE A 157 -9.68 -8.03 2.99
CA ILE A 157 -8.39 -7.34 2.80
C ILE A 157 -7.49 -7.95 1.71
N PRO A 158 -7.17 -9.27 1.71
CA PRO A 158 -6.29 -9.87 0.71
C PRO A 158 -6.90 -9.97 -0.70
N VAL A 159 -8.20 -9.68 -0.87
CA VAL A 159 -8.84 -9.66 -2.20
C VAL A 159 -8.35 -8.47 -3.03
N GLU A 160 -7.85 -7.42 -2.39
CA GLU A 160 -7.26 -6.24 -3.06
C GLU A 160 -6.09 -6.61 -3.98
N ASP A 161 -5.24 -7.55 -3.57
CA ASP A 161 -4.12 -8.02 -4.39
C ASP A 161 -4.58 -8.57 -5.75
N ALA A 162 -5.77 -9.20 -5.80
CA ALA A 162 -6.36 -9.67 -7.05
C ALA A 162 -6.85 -8.51 -7.94
N ALA A 163 -7.34 -7.42 -7.34
CA ALA A 163 -7.74 -6.22 -8.07
C ALA A 163 -6.51 -5.50 -8.68
N ASP A 164 -5.41 -5.47 -7.94
CA ASP A 164 -4.11 -4.97 -8.39
C ASP A 164 -3.56 -5.76 -9.59
N GLN A 165 -3.61 -7.09 -9.51
CA GLN A 165 -3.23 -7.96 -10.61
C GLN A 165 -4.11 -7.76 -11.85
N LEU A 166 -5.43 -7.62 -11.66
CA LEU A 166 -6.36 -7.39 -12.76
C LEU A 166 -6.11 -6.03 -13.43
N ARG A 167 -5.87 -4.97 -12.66
CA ARG A 167 -5.47 -3.65 -13.18
C ARG A 167 -4.21 -3.75 -14.04
N ASP A 168 -3.21 -4.50 -13.58
CA ASP A 168 -1.94 -4.68 -14.29
C ASP A 168 -2.11 -5.45 -15.60
N GLN A 169 -2.93 -6.51 -15.61
CA GLN A 169 -3.29 -7.23 -16.84
C GLN A 169 -4.01 -6.32 -17.84
N ILE A 170 -4.92 -5.46 -17.37
CA ILE A 170 -5.61 -4.48 -18.22
C ILE A 170 -4.60 -3.48 -18.79
N ARG A 171 -3.71 -2.94 -17.96
CA ARG A 171 -2.65 -2.01 -18.39
C ARG A 171 -1.81 -2.61 -19.51
N ASP A 172 -1.31 -3.83 -19.32
CA ASP A 172 -0.39 -4.46 -20.26
C ASP A 172 -1.09 -4.72 -21.61
N ARG A 173 -2.33 -5.20 -21.59
CA ARG A 173 -3.17 -5.34 -22.80
C ARG A 173 -3.37 -4.01 -23.53
N LEU A 174 -3.64 -2.92 -22.80
CA LEU A 174 -3.82 -1.60 -23.41
C LEU A 174 -2.54 -1.08 -24.06
N LEU A 175 -1.38 -1.31 -23.42
CA LEU A 175 -0.06 -0.95 -23.98
C LEU A 175 0.23 -1.73 -25.25
N ASP A 176 -0.04 -3.03 -25.28
CA ASP A 176 0.17 -3.85 -26.48
C ASP A 176 -0.72 -3.41 -27.64
N ARG A 177 -1.99 -3.07 -27.37
CA ARG A 177 -2.89 -2.51 -28.38
C ARG A 177 -2.40 -1.15 -28.90
N GLN A 178 -1.86 -0.31 -28.02
CA GLN A 178 -1.29 0.98 -28.43
C GLN A 178 -0.05 0.76 -29.32
N ARG A 179 0.85 -0.15 -28.95
CA ARG A 179 2.03 -0.53 -29.75
C ARG A 179 1.64 -1.10 -31.13
N ALA A 180 0.55 -1.86 -31.19
CA ALA A 180 0.00 -2.40 -32.43
C ALA A 180 -0.75 -1.35 -33.30
N GLY A 181 -0.82 -0.09 -32.88
CA GLY A 181 -1.55 0.97 -33.60
C GLY A 181 -3.08 0.87 -33.51
N GLN A 182 -3.61 0.01 -32.63
CA GLN A 182 -5.03 -0.27 -32.46
C GLN A 182 -5.70 0.60 -31.39
N LEU A 183 -4.92 1.45 -30.71
CA LEU A 183 -5.38 2.35 -29.67
C LEU A 183 -4.59 3.66 -29.74
N SER A 184 -5.30 4.80 -29.78
CA SER A 184 -4.66 6.11 -29.78
C SER A 184 -4.09 6.44 -28.39
N VAL A 185 -3.07 7.29 -28.33
CA VAL A 185 -2.48 7.75 -27.04
C VAL A 185 -3.55 8.39 -26.12
N PRO A 186 -4.46 9.27 -26.60
CA PRO A 186 -5.55 9.77 -25.76
C PRO A 186 -6.50 8.67 -25.26
N GLY A 187 -6.76 7.65 -26.08
CA GLY A 187 -7.57 6.49 -25.70
C GLY A 187 -6.90 5.67 -24.60
N LEU A 188 -5.60 5.39 -24.74
CA LEU A 188 -4.77 4.71 -23.74
C LEU A 188 -4.82 5.44 -22.40
N THR A 189 -4.53 6.74 -22.37
CA THR A 189 -4.54 7.52 -21.12
C THR A 189 -5.90 7.50 -20.44
N THR A 190 -6.98 7.58 -21.22
CA THR A 190 -8.37 7.55 -20.70
C THR A 190 -8.69 6.19 -20.06
N LEU A 191 -8.35 5.09 -20.73
CA LEU A 191 -8.60 3.73 -20.25
C LEU A 191 -7.73 3.36 -19.03
N LEU A 192 -6.45 3.76 -19.04
CA LEU A 192 -5.57 3.59 -17.87
C LEU A 192 -6.07 4.37 -16.66
N THR A 193 -6.64 5.56 -16.88
CA THR A 193 -7.25 6.35 -15.80
C THR A 193 -8.42 5.61 -15.19
N ILE A 194 -9.30 5.00 -16.00
CA ILE A 194 -10.42 4.20 -15.51
C ILE A 194 -9.93 2.99 -14.72
N ALA A 195 -8.95 2.23 -15.26
CA ALA A 195 -8.40 1.07 -14.57
C ALA A 195 -7.85 1.45 -13.19
N ARG A 196 -7.12 2.57 -13.09
CA ARG A 196 -6.63 3.08 -11.81
C ARG A 196 -7.77 3.50 -10.87
N ARG A 197 -8.84 4.12 -11.37
CA ARG A 197 -9.96 4.55 -10.52
C ARG A 197 -10.75 3.38 -9.96
N LEU A 198 -10.89 2.29 -10.70
CA LEU A 198 -11.55 1.07 -10.23
C LEU A 198 -10.70 0.33 -9.19
N GLU A 199 -9.38 0.27 -9.35
CA GLU A 199 -8.47 -0.25 -8.30
C GLU A 199 -8.45 0.65 -7.06
N ARG A 200 -8.56 1.95 -7.24
CA ARG A 200 -8.63 2.87 -6.11
C ARG A 200 -9.86 2.60 -5.23
N ILE A 201 -11.00 2.20 -5.82
CA ILE A 201 -12.20 1.77 -5.08
C ILE A 201 -11.91 0.52 -4.24
N THR A 202 -11.11 -0.42 -4.73
CA THR A 202 -10.71 -1.60 -3.95
C THR A 202 -9.78 -1.24 -2.79
N ASP A 203 -8.86 -0.28 -2.98
CA ASP A 203 -8.06 0.28 -1.86
C ASP A 203 -8.96 0.86 -0.76
N GLN A 204 -9.97 1.63 -1.14
CA GLN A 204 -10.88 2.25 -0.19
C GLN A 204 -11.74 1.21 0.53
N ALA A 205 -12.20 0.17 -0.17
CA ALA A 205 -12.89 -0.96 0.46
C ALA A 205 -11.99 -1.68 1.48
N LYS A 206 -10.71 -1.87 1.16
CA LYS A 206 -9.71 -2.39 2.11
C LYS A 206 -9.53 -1.47 3.32
N ASN A 207 -9.41 -0.16 3.11
CA ASN A 207 -9.32 0.82 4.22
C ASN A 207 -10.54 0.73 5.14
N ILE A 208 -11.75 0.58 4.59
CA ILE A 208 -12.97 0.37 5.38
C ILE A 208 -12.85 -0.91 6.20
N CYS A 209 -12.37 -2.02 5.63
CA CYS A 209 -12.14 -3.26 6.38
C CYS A 209 -11.12 -3.08 7.52
N GLU A 210 -10.03 -2.34 7.30
CA GLU A 210 -9.05 -2.04 8.35
C GLU A 210 -9.68 -1.25 9.51
N GLU A 211 -10.55 -0.28 9.20
CA GLU A 211 -11.29 0.48 10.22
C GLU A 211 -12.30 -0.41 10.98
N VAL A 212 -12.90 -1.42 10.34
CA VAL A 212 -13.75 -2.43 11.01
C VAL A 212 -12.93 -3.28 11.98
N VAL A 213 -11.74 -3.73 11.59
CA VAL A 213 -10.88 -4.50 12.49
C VAL A 213 -10.44 -3.64 13.67
N PHE A 214 -10.10 -2.37 13.44
CA PHE A 214 -9.81 -1.43 14.53
C PHE A 214 -11.01 -1.22 15.46
N LEU A 215 -12.22 -1.06 14.90
CA LEU A 215 -13.45 -0.96 15.68
C LEU A 215 -13.61 -2.13 16.65
N CYS A 216 -13.48 -3.36 16.13
CA CYS A 216 -13.68 -4.59 16.89
C CYS A 216 -12.57 -4.82 17.93
N THR A 217 -11.31 -4.73 17.51
CA THR A 217 -10.15 -5.17 18.30
C THR A 217 -9.40 -4.06 19.02
N GLY A 218 -9.51 -2.82 18.53
CA GLY A 218 -8.63 -1.72 18.91
C GLY A 218 -7.22 -1.78 18.30
N GLN A 219 -6.91 -2.79 17.47
CA GLN A 219 -5.63 -2.91 16.78
C GLN A 219 -5.69 -2.20 15.43
N LEU A 220 -4.69 -1.35 15.19
CA LEU A 220 -4.49 -0.76 13.86
C LEU A 220 -3.83 -1.83 12.98
N LEU A 221 -4.53 -2.27 11.93
CA LEU A 221 -3.99 -3.20 10.92
C LEU A 221 -2.96 -2.58 9.97
N ARG A 222 -2.57 -1.32 10.20
CA ARG A 222 -1.48 -0.69 9.45
C ARG A 222 -0.31 -1.65 9.38
N HIS A 223 0.30 -1.73 8.20
CA HIS A 223 1.39 -2.65 7.86
C HIS A 223 2.22 -3.00 9.11
N PRO A 224 2.38 -4.28 9.49
CA PRO A 224 3.13 -4.74 10.67
C PRO A 224 4.62 -4.32 10.72
N HIS A 225 5.04 -3.42 9.83
CA HIS A 225 6.39 -2.93 9.62
C HIS A 225 6.46 -1.40 9.73
N ALA A 226 5.38 -0.73 10.17
CA ALA A 226 5.26 0.73 10.22
C ALA A 226 6.28 1.45 11.11
N ASP A 227 6.93 0.75 12.03
CA ASP A 227 7.87 1.39 12.97
C ASP A 227 9.34 1.25 12.53
N ALA A 228 9.66 0.47 11.48
CA ALA A 228 11.04 0.35 11.02
C ALA A 228 11.23 0.16 9.50
N PHE A 229 12.13 0.97 8.92
CA PHE A 229 12.61 0.87 7.55
C PHE A 229 13.51 -0.35 7.36
N ARG A 230 12.96 -1.36 6.68
CA ARG A 230 13.67 -2.58 6.28
C ARG A 230 14.48 -2.39 5.01
N ILE A 231 15.79 -2.60 5.11
CA ILE A 231 16.73 -2.49 3.99
C ILE A 231 17.47 -3.82 3.81
N LEU A 232 17.43 -4.37 2.60
CA LEU A 232 18.14 -5.60 2.22
C LEU A 232 19.34 -5.26 1.33
N PHE A 233 20.52 -5.72 1.74
CA PHE A 233 21.73 -5.71 0.93
C PHE A 233 21.94 -7.06 0.26
N VAL A 234 22.13 -7.07 -1.05
CA VAL A 234 22.35 -8.31 -1.80
C VAL A 234 23.67 -8.24 -2.55
N ASP A 235 24.56 -9.20 -2.32
CA ASP A 235 25.79 -9.39 -3.09
C ASP A 235 25.83 -10.82 -3.68
N ASP A 236 26.95 -11.19 -4.30
CA ASP A 236 27.07 -12.53 -4.90
C ASP A 236 27.29 -13.62 -3.84
N THR A 237 28.35 -13.51 -3.04
CA THR A 237 28.81 -14.59 -2.14
C THR A 237 28.51 -14.37 -0.67
N HIS A 238 28.08 -13.17 -0.28
CA HIS A 238 27.93 -12.75 1.11
C HIS A 238 29.16 -12.95 1.98
N ALA A 239 30.35 -12.95 1.36
CA ALA A 239 31.60 -13.12 2.07
C ALA A 239 32.17 -11.77 2.59
N CYS A 240 31.75 -10.65 2.00
CA CYS A 240 32.31 -9.33 2.27
C CYS A 240 31.30 -8.18 2.19
N LEU A 241 30.84 -7.82 0.98
CA LEU A 241 30.13 -6.56 0.73
C LEU A 241 28.84 -6.41 1.54
N GLY A 242 28.02 -7.45 1.64
CA GLY A 242 26.81 -7.46 2.47
C GLY A 242 27.12 -7.20 3.95
N HIS A 243 28.20 -7.78 4.46
CA HIS A 243 28.66 -7.55 5.84
C HIS A 243 29.21 -6.13 6.06
N LEU A 244 29.96 -5.58 5.11
CA LEU A 244 30.43 -4.19 5.18
C LEU A 244 29.23 -3.23 5.19
N ALA A 245 28.29 -3.41 4.26
CA ALA A 245 27.12 -2.54 4.13
C ALA A 245 26.24 -2.57 5.39
N GLU A 246 25.96 -3.75 5.93
CA GLU A 246 25.18 -3.89 7.17
C GLU A 246 25.89 -3.27 8.38
N ALA A 247 27.21 -3.44 8.50
CA ALA A 247 27.99 -2.85 9.57
C ALA A 247 28.01 -1.31 9.53
N ILE A 248 28.18 -0.74 8.33
CA ILE A 248 28.11 0.71 8.11
C ILE A 248 26.71 1.22 8.47
N ALA A 249 25.68 0.56 7.97
CA ALA A 249 24.31 0.99 8.14
C ALA A 249 23.86 0.96 9.61
N ARG A 250 24.17 -0.12 10.34
CA ARG A 250 23.88 -0.25 11.78
C ARG A 250 24.61 0.78 12.65
N ARG A 251 25.76 1.28 12.20
CA ARG A 251 26.51 2.32 12.92
C ARG A 251 25.95 3.71 12.66
N ALA A 252 25.35 3.93 11.49
CA ALA A 252 24.84 5.22 11.05
C ALA A 252 23.36 5.46 11.38
N ALA A 253 22.56 4.41 11.56
CA ALA A 253 21.12 4.47 11.74
C ALA A 253 20.69 4.31 13.21
N ASP A 254 19.49 4.82 13.52
CA ASP A 254 18.79 4.62 14.79
C ASP A 254 17.88 3.37 14.76
N ASP A 255 17.14 3.13 15.85
CA ASP A 255 16.30 1.95 16.05
C ASP A 255 15.13 1.84 15.05
N ARG A 256 14.90 2.85 14.21
CA ARG A 256 13.88 2.84 13.15
C ARG A 256 14.33 2.10 11.90
N PHE A 257 15.51 1.50 11.87
CA PHE A 257 15.99 0.76 10.72
C PHE A 257 16.28 -0.70 11.05
N VAL A 258 15.87 -1.59 10.15
CA VAL A 258 16.21 -3.02 10.21
C VAL A 258 16.98 -3.39 8.97
N PHE A 259 18.19 -3.88 9.15
CA PHE A 259 19.08 -4.24 8.05
C PHE A 259 19.19 -5.75 7.92
N HIS A 260 19.05 -6.23 6.69
CA HIS A 260 19.36 -7.60 6.31
C HIS A 260 20.41 -7.58 5.20
N SER A 261 21.20 -8.63 5.14
CA SER A 261 22.15 -8.87 4.06
C SER A 261 22.12 -10.34 3.68
N ALA A 262 22.21 -10.63 2.37
CA ALA A 262 22.20 -11.99 1.84
C ALA A 262 23.00 -12.09 0.54
N GLY A 263 23.48 -13.30 0.24
CA GLY A 263 24.17 -13.62 -1.00
C GLY A 263 23.32 -14.45 -1.94
N MET A 264 23.53 -14.27 -3.23
CA MET A 264 22.97 -15.12 -4.29
C MET A 264 23.47 -16.57 -4.18
N ARG A 265 24.76 -16.71 -3.89
CA ARG A 265 25.51 -17.98 -3.80
C ARG A 265 26.39 -17.93 -2.55
N PRO A 266 25.80 -18.01 -1.35
CA PRO A 266 26.52 -17.70 -0.12
C PRO A 266 27.67 -18.68 0.13
N GLY A 267 28.87 -18.12 0.34
CA GLY A 267 30.05 -18.82 0.83
C GLY A 267 30.35 -18.44 2.29
N PRO A 268 31.32 -19.10 2.96
CA PRO A 268 31.73 -18.69 4.31
C PRO A 268 32.24 -17.23 4.31
N PRO A 269 32.01 -16.45 5.38
CA PRO A 269 32.56 -15.09 5.48
C PRO A 269 34.08 -15.10 5.30
N ASP A 270 34.61 -14.17 4.49
CA ASP A 270 36.06 -14.10 4.26
C ASP A 270 36.76 -13.73 5.59
N PRO A 271 37.81 -14.47 6.01
CA PRO A 271 38.51 -14.19 7.26
C PRO A 271 39.08 -12.77 7.35
N ARG A 272 39.51 -12.18 6.23
CA ARG A 272 40.05 -10.82 6.19
C ARG A 272 38.96 -9.78 6.38
N THR A 273 37.75 -10.02 5.85
CA THR A 273 36.57 -9.18 6.15
C THR A 273 36.27 -9.20 7.65
N ARG A 274 36.34 -10.37 8.29
CA ARG A 274 36.13 -10.48 9.74
C ARG A 274 37.18 -9.69 10.51
N ASP A 275 38.46 -9.86 10.19
CA ASP A 275 39.56 -9.14 10.85
C ASP A 275 39.47 -7.62 10.63
N PHE A 276 39.06 -7.20 9.42
CA PHE A 276 38.83 -5.79 9.09
C PHE A 276 37.68 -5.17 9.91
N LEU A 277 36.54 -5.85 9.99
CA LEU A 277 35.38 -5.40 10.77
C LEU A 277 35.66 -5.40 12.28
N GLN A 278 36.36 -6.42 12.78
CA GLN A 278 36.74 -6.51 14.18
C GLN A 278 37.65 -5.35 14.61
N ARG A 279 38.63 -4.98 13.78
CA ARG A 279 39.50 -3.80 14.02
C ARG A 279 38.74 -2.48 14.07
N ARG A 280 37.54 -2.42 13.48
CA ARG A 280 36.65 -1.26 13.47
C ARG A 280 35.56 -1.31 14.56
N GLY A 281 35.64 -2.28 15.47
CA GLY A 281 34.76 -2.40 16.62
C GLY A 281 33.38 -2.99 16.31
N VAL A 282 33.22 -3.67 15.18
CA VAL A 282 31.96 -4.36 14.81
C VAL A 282 31.92 -5.73 15.50
N ASP A 283 30.77 -6.08 16.11
CA ASP A 283 30.60 -7.40 16.73
C ASP A 283 30.49 -8.51 15.67
N ILE A 284 31.58 -9.25 15.54
CA ILE A 284 31.74 -10.32 14.56
C ILE A 284 31.00 -11.61 14.92
N ARG A 285 30.45 -11.74 16.14
CA ARG A 285 29.73 -12.96 16.59
C ARG A 285 28.46 -13.24 15.81
N THR A 286 27.90 -12.20 15.18
CA THR A 286 26.68 -12.26 14.37
C THR A 286 26.95 -12.34 12.87
N LEU A 287 28.23 -12.27 12.44
CA LEU A 287 28.63 -12.35 11.04
C LEU A 287 28.55 -13.80 10.54
N THR A 288 27.36 -14.16 10.06
CA THR A 288 27.09 -15.44 9.41
C THR A 288 26.62 -15.19 7.98
N SER A 289 27.10 -16.01 7.06
CA SER A 289 26.63 -15.91 5.68
C SER A 289 25.20 -16.39 5.54
N ARG A 290 24.38 -15.61 4.84
CA ARG A 290 22.95 -15.89 4.64
C ARG A 290 22.63 -15.99 3.15
N SER A 291 21.80 -16.96 2.80
CA SER A 291 21.10 -17.00 1.51
C SER A 291 19.85 -16.14 1.55
N LEU A 292 19.30 -15.82 0.36
CA LEU A 292 18.01 -15.13 0.25
C LEU A 292 16.85 -15.88 0.94
N GLY A 293 16.92 -17.21 1.04
CA GLY A 293 15.91 -18.01 1.75
C GLY A 293 16.01 -17.94 3.28
N GLN A 294 17.03 -17.30 3.84
CA GLN A 294 17.27 -17.15 5.28
C GLN A 294 16.98 -15.72 5.78
N VAL A 295 16.54 -14.84 4.90
CA VAL A 295 16.09 -13.48 5.21
C VAL A 295 14.63 -13.32 4.73
N PRO A 296 13.88 -12.33 5.22
CA PRO A 296 12.56 -12.03 4.66
C PRO A 296 12.63 -11.82 3.16
N SER A 297 11.53 -12.07 2.45
CA SER A 297 11.53 -11.95 0.99
C SER A 297 11.90 -10.52 0.55
N PRO A 298 12.49 -10.31 -0.64
CA PRO A 298 12.80 -8.96 -1.13
C PRO A 298 11.59 -8.02 -1.12
N GLU A 299 10.38 -8.55 -1.37
CA GLU A 299 9.11 -7.81 -1.38
C GLU A 299 8.67 -7.33 0.03
N GLU A 300 9.19 -7.95 1.09
CA GLU A 300 8.96 -7.52 2.49
C GLU A 300 9.90 -6.40 2.95
N HIS A 301 10.79 -5.94 2.06
CA HIS A 301 11.71 -4.83 2.31
C HIS A 301 11.22 -3.55 1.63
N HIS A 302 11.48 -2.41 2.27
CA HIS A 302 11.20 -1.10 1.68
C HIS A 302 12.26 -0.73 0.64
N LEU A 303 13.49 -1.21 0.85
CA LEU A 303 14.63 -0.95 -0.03
C LEU A 303 15.47 -2.22 -0.20
N VAL A 304 15.76 -2.57 -1.45
CA VAL A 304 16.73 -3.62 -1.82
C VAL A 304 17.89 -2.96 -2.57
N ILE A 305 19.11 -3.19 -2.10
CA ILE A 305 20.34 -2.65 -2.68
C ILE A 305 21.16 -3.81 -3.25
N ALA A 306 21.31 -3.84 -4.58
CA ALA A 306 22.21 -4.76 -5.24
C ALA A 306 23.65 -4.21 -5.21
N LEU A 307 24.55 -4.95 -4.55
CA LEU A 307 25.98 -4.59 -4.40
C LEU A 307 26.85 -5.21 -5.50
N SER A 308 26.32 -6.16 -6.26
CA SER A 308 26.98 -6.80 -7.40
C SER A 308 26.06 -6.86 -8.62
N GLU A 309 26.62 -7.01 -9.83
CA GLU A 309 25.81 -7.11 -11.05
C GLU A 309 24.87 -8.33 -11.03
N VAL A 310 25.30 -9.44 -10.43
CA VAL A 310 24.51 -10.66 -10.28
C VAL A 310 23.31 -10.44 -9.35
N ALA A 311 23.48 -9.64 -8.30
CA ALA A 311 22.44 -9.32 -7.34
C ALA A 311 21.26 -8.53 -7.94
N ARG A 312 21.42 -7.90 -9.11
CA ARG A 312 20.31 -7.23 -9.82
C ARG A 312 19.18 -8.18 -10.19
N SER A 313 19.47 -9.47 -10.33
CA SER A 313 18.45 -10.49 -10.64
C SER A 313 17.43 -10.71 -9.50
N VAL A 314 17.69 -10.16 -8.31
CA VAL A 314 16.76 -10.20 -7.15
C VAL A 314 15.67 -9.14 -7.25
N PHE A 315 15.84 -8.13 -8.10
CA PHE A 315 14.82 -7.10 -8.24
C PHE A 315 13.48 -7.72 -8.69
N PRO A 316 12.37 -7.38 -8.03
CA PRO A 316 11.07 -7.93 -8.36
C PRO A 316 10.73 -7.58 -9.82
N LEU A 317 10.27 -8.60 -10.55
CA LEU A 317 9.88 -8.47 -11.96
C LEU A 317 8.55 -7.73 -12.13
N ALA A 318 7.74 -7.67 -11.07
CA ALA A 318 6.46 -6.96 -11.02
C ALA A 318 6.60 -5.62 -10.28
N PRO A 319 5.73 -4.63 -10.55
CA PRO A 319 5.68 -3.41 -9.77
C PRO A 319 5.43 -3.75 -8.29
N SER A 320 6.39 -3.42 -7.44
CA SER A 320 6.29 -3.63 -5.99
C SER A 320 6.48 -2.30 -5.26
N LYS A 321 6.08 -2.26 -3.97
CA LYS A 321 6.36 -1.12 -3.09
C LYS A 321 7.84 -1.04 -2.68
N THR A 322 8.66 -2.02 -3.07
CA THR A 322 10.09 -2.10 -2.76
C THR A 322 10.89 -1.24 -3.73
N LEU A 323 11.59 -0.23 -3.21
CA LEU A 323 12.57 0.51 -3.98
C LEU A 323 13.79 -0.37 -4.24
N CYS A 324 14.30 -0.38 -5.48
CA CYS A 324 15.49 -1.14 -5.85
C CYS A 324 16.60 -0.17 -6.27
N LEU A 325 17.77 -0.26 -5.63
CA LEU A 325 18.94 0.54 -5.96
C LEU A 325 20.10 -0.35 -6.40
N ASP A 326 20.80 0.09 -7.42
CA ASP A 326 21.91 -0.64 -8.02
C ASP A 326 23.24 0.06 -7.69
N TRP A 327 23.99 -0.52 -6.76
CA TRP A 327 25.25 0.02 -6.23
C TRP A 327 26.39 -0.99 -6.43
N PRO A 328 26.76 -1.29 -7.69
CA PRO A 328 27.86 -2.20 -7.97
C PRO A 328 29.12 -1.68 -7.27
N THR A 329 29.68 -2.53 -6.44
CA THR A 329 30.87 -2.23 -5.63
C THR A 329 31.87 -3.35 -5.87
N PRO A 330 33.12 -3.04 -6.27
CA PRO A 330 34.13 -4.07 -6.48
C PRO A 330 34.33 -4.90 -5.20
N ASP A 331 34.19 -6.22 -5.28
CA ASP A 331 34.34 -7.10 -4.13
C ASP A 331 35.84 -7.28 -3.80
N PRO A 332 36.31 -6.81 -2.64
CA PRO A 332 37.71 -6.94 -2.24
C PRO A 332 38.22 -8.39 -2.23
N THR A 333 37.31 -9.36 -2.01
CA THR A 333 37.68 -10.78 -1.92
C THR A 333 38.06 -11.39 -3.28
N THR A 334 37.58 -10.80 -4.38
CA THR A 334 37.87 -11.26 -5.76
C THR A 334 39.11 -10.62 -6.38
N LEU A 335 39.62 -9.54 -5.78
CA LEU A 335 40.72 -8.73 -6.33
C LEU A 335 42.09 -9.11 -5.74
N SER A 336 42.15 -10.04 -4.79
CA SER A 336 43.33 -10.29 -3.97
C SER A 336 44.30 -11.32 -4.58
N ASP A 337 44.86 -11.04 -5.75
CA ASP A 337 45.97 -11.84 -6.33
C ASP A 337 47.35 -11.16 -6.22
N SER A 338 47.47 -10.02 -5.53
CA SER A 338 48.77 -9.34 -5.41
C SER A 338 48.87 -8.44 -4.18
N GLY A 339 49.40 -8.98 -3.07
CA GLY A 339 50.21 -8.27 -2.05
C GLY A 339 49.75 -6.91 -1.45
N ALA A 340 48.61 -6.36 -1.83
CA ALA A 340 48.03 -5.13 -1.33
C ALA A 340 47.18 -5.49 -0.11
N GLY A 341 47.43 -4.83 1.02
CA GLY A 341 46.75 -5.08 2.30
C GLY A 341 45.27 -4.70 2.30
N ASP A 342 44.81 -4.01 3.33
CA ASP A 342 43.38 -3.66 3.51
C ASP A 342 42.84 -2.61 2.52
N GLU A 343 43.63 -2.13 1.54
CA GLU A 343 43.26 -1.04 0.63
C GLU A 343 41.96 -1.31 -0.14
N GLY A 344 41.71 -2.57 -0.54
CA GLY A 344 40.47 -2.98 -1.18
C GLY A 344 39.25 -2.85 -0.25
N TRP A 345 39.38 -3.29 1.00
CA TRP A 345 38.32 -3.19 2.01
C TRP A 345 38.07 -1.74 2.43
N ASP A 346 39.12 -0.92 2.55
CA ASP A 346 39.00 0.51 2.82
C ASP A 346 38.28 1.25 1.68
N THR A 347 38.58 0.90 0.43
CA THR A 347 37.93 1.49 -0.74
C THR A 347 36.45 1.12 -0.81
N ALA A 348 36.13 -0.16 -0.64
CA ALA A 348 34.75 -0.64 -0.60
C ALA A 348 33.97 -0.01 0.56
N TRP A 349 34.57 0.06 1.75
CA TRP A 349 33.95 0.72 2.91
C TRP A 349 33.63 2.19 2.64
N ARG A 350 34.62 2.98 2.19
CA ARG A 350 34.40 4.41 1.92
C ARG A 350 33.32 4.63 0.87
N SER A 351 33.31 3.79 -0.17
CA SER A 351 32.31 3.87 -1.24
C SER A 351 30.89 3.56 -0.75
N LEU A 352 30.73 2.57 0.11
CA LEU A 352 29.43 2.24 0.73
C LEU A 352 29.02 3.31 1.74
N GLU A 353 29.94 3.79 2.57
CA GLU A 353 29.70 4.82 3.59
C GLU A 353 29.26 6.15 2.97
N GLN A 354 29.91 6.60 1.89
CA GLN A 354 29.53 7.81 1.16
C GLN A 354 28.12 7.75 0.55
N ARG A 355 27.59 6.55 0.27
CA ARG A 355 26.26 6.34 -0.30
C ARG A 355 25.20 6.07 0.77
N LEU A 356 25.53 5.27 1.79
CA LEU A 356 24.63 4.90 2.88
C LEU A 356 24.35 6.05 3.83
N HIS A 357 25.36 6.83 4.21
CA HIS A 357 25.19 7.85 5.23
C HIS A 357 24.18 8.94 4.80
N PRO A 358 24.29 9.54 3.59
CA PRO A 358 23.30 10.52 3.12
C PRO A 358 21.92 9.90 2.93
N LEU A 359 21.84 8.65 2.46
CA LEU A 359 20.57 7.96 2.25
C LEU A 359 19.83 7.75 3.58
N LEU A 360 20.51 7.23 4.60
CA LEU A 360 19.92 6.99 5.92
C LEU A 360 19.55 8.30 6.62
N GLN A 361 20.36 9.35 6.48
CA GLN A 361 20.02 10.69 6.96
C GLN A 361 18.78 11.25 6.27
N ALA A 362 18.67 11.12 4.94
CA ALA A 362 17.52 11.59 4.18
C ALA A 362 16.23 10.86 4.57
N ILE A 363 16.31 9.56 4.90
CA ILE A 363 15.16 8.78 5.36
C ILE A 363 14.81 9.11 6.82
N GLY A 364 15.80 9.40 7.67
CA GLY A 364 15.61 9.61 9.10
C GLY A 364 15.16 11.01 9.53
N HIS A 365 15.10 12.00 8.62
CA HIS A 365 14.92 13.42 8.97
C HIS A 365 13.49 13.97 8.90
N ASP A 366 12.46 13.15 8.66
CA ASP A 366 11.04 13.56 8.74
C ASP A 366 10.37 13.10 10.04
#